data_AF-A0A9E3L6W5-F1
#
_entry.id   AF-A0A9E3L6W5-F1
#
_cell.length_a   1.000
_cell.length_b   1.000
_cell.length_c   1.000
_cell.angle_alpha   90.00
_cell.angle_beta   90.00
_cell.angle_gamma   90.00
#
_symmetry.space_group_name_H-M   'P 1'
#
loop_
_entity.id
_entity.type
_entity.pdbx_description
1 polymer ?
#
loop_
_entity_poly.entity_id
_entity_poly.type
_entity_poly.pdbx_seq_one_letter_code
_entity_poly.pdbx_strand_id
1 'polypeptide(L)'
;MRTWQVDRRKRTRHLIELGGLIVKAGIVELTRDDRATIYGALLWMADKLQSDQGAHARELWIARGKRAFEADSATHKGTDRSAPATRR
;
A
#
# COMPACT_ATOMS: atom_id res chain seq x y z
N MET A 1 5.09 23.10 20.18
CA MET A 1 5.87 22.66 18.99
C MET A 1 5.44 23.50 17.80
N ARG A 2 6.36 24.08 17.01
CA ARG A 2 6.01 24.95 15.86
C ARG A 2 5.18 24.14 14.83
N THR A 3 4.02 24.65 14.43
CA THR A 3 3.04 23.99 13.53
C THR A 3 3.68 23.37 12.28
N TRP A 4 4.59 24.10 11.63
CA TRP A 4 5.34 23.63 10.47
C TRP A 4 6.08 22.29 10.68
N GLN A 5 6.66 22.06 11.87
CA GLN A 5 7.36 20.79 12.14
C GLN A 5 6.37 19.62 12.24
N VAL A 6 5.18 19.86 12.78
CA VAL A 6 4.11 18.85 12.86
C VAL A 6 3.64 18.48 11.45
N ASP A 7 3.41 19.49 10.61
CA ASP A 7 2.94 19.28 9.24
C ASP A 7 3.97 18.58 8.37
N ARG A 8 5.26 18.91 8.52
CA ARG A 8 6.35 18.20 7.84
C ARG A 8 6.40 16.73 8.22
N ARG A 9 6.29 16.39 9.51
CA ARG A 9 6.26 14.99 9.96
C ARG A 9 5.06 14.23 9.43
N LYS A 10 3.87 14.85 9.42
CA LYS A 10 2.66 14.27 8.81
C LYS A 10 2.88 13.98 7.32
N ARG A 11 3.45 14.93 6.57
CA ARG A 11 3.74 14.76 5.14
C ARG A 11 4.75 13.64 4.88
N THR A 12 5.86 13.62 5.61
CA THR A 12 6.88 12.56 5.46
C THR A 12 6.29 11.19 5.75
N ARG A 13 5.55 11.05 6.87
CA ARG A 13 4.91 9.78 7.21
C ARG A 13 3.94 9.34 6.13
N HIS A 14 3.09 10.24 5.64
CA HIS A 14 2.13 9.93 4.58
C HIS A 14 2.82 9.44 3.30
N LEU A 15 3.90 10.10 2.86
CA LEU A 15 4.64 9.69 1.65
C LEU A 15 5.33 8.33 1.83
N ILE A 16 5.85 8.05 3.04
CA ILE A 16 6.43 6.74 3.37
C ILE A 16 5.35 5.65 3.35
N GLU A 17 4.18 5.91 3.95
CA GLU A 17 3.05 4.99 3.94
C GLU A 17 2.60 4.66 2.51
N LEU A 18 2.46 5.68 1.65
CA LEU A 18 2.12 5.49 0.24
C LEU A 18 3.20 4.69 -0.51
N GLY A 19 4.48 5.00 -0.31
CA GLY A 19 5.59 4.23 -0.89
C GLY A 19 5.60 2.77 -0.42
N GLY A 20 5.26 2.53 0.84
CA GLY A 20 5.13 1.19 1.41
C GLY A 20 4.07 0.34 0.72
N LEU A 21 2.98 0.94 0.20
CA LEU A 21 1.96 0.21 -0.56
C LEU A 21 2.50 -0.35 -1.88
N ILE A 22 3.40 0.36 -2.56
CA ILE A 22 4.02 -0.10 -3.81
C ILE A 22 4.90 -1.33 -3.54
N VAL A 23 5.68 -1.29 -2.47
CA VAL A 23 6.51 -2.44 -2.03
C VAL A 23 5.63 -3.62 -1.62
N LYS A 24 4.61 -3.38 -0.80
CA LYS A 24 3.69 -4.42 -0.30
C LYS A 24 2.91 -5.12 -1.41
N ALA A 25 2.58 -4.40 -2.47
CA ALA A 25 1.93 -4.95 -3.66
C ALA A 25 2.88 -5.77 -4.55
N GLY A 26 4.17 -5.89 -4.21
CA GLY A 26 5.18 -6.61 -4.99
C GLY A 26 5.59 -5.91 -6.28
N ILE A 27 5.15 -4.68 -6.49
CA ILE A 27 5.37 -3.95 -7.76
C ILE A 27 6.86 -3.71 -8.00
N VAL A 28 7.63 -3.39 -6.97
CA VAL A 28 9.08 -3.14 -7.09
C VAL A 28 9.81 -4.37 -7.62
N GLU A 29 9.47 -5.56 -7.10
CA GLU A 29 10.07 -6.82 -7.55
C GLU A 29 9.65 -7.14 -8.99
N LEU A 30 8.35 -7.05 -9.28
CA LEU A 30 7.81 -7.36 -10.61
C LEU A 30 8.34 -6.44 -11.71
N THR A 31 8.67 -5.20 -11.37
CA THR A 31 9.17 -4.19 -12.33
C THR A 31 10.69 -4.03 -12.27
N ARG A 32 11.40 -4.74 -11.39
CA ARG A 32 12.83 -4.57 -11.12
C ARG A 32 13.22 -3.13 -10.82
N ASP A 33 12.39 -2.45 -10.02
CA ASP A 33 12.53 -1.03 -9.67
C ASP A 33 12.59 -0.07 -10.87
N ASP A 34 12.04 -0.45 -12.03
CA ASP A 34 11.90 0.47 -13.15
C ASP A 34 10.83 1.52 -12.86
N ARG A 35 11.31 2.69 -12.45
CA ARG A 35 10.47 3.84 -12.09
C ARG A 35 9.61 4.34 -13.25
N ALA A 36 10.07 4.23 -14.49
CA ALA A 36 9.26 4.65 -15.64
C ALA A 36 8.06 3.72 -15.82
N THR A 37 8.29 2.41 -15.70
CA THR A 37 7.22 1.40 -15.72
C THR A 37 6.23 1.60 -14.58
N ILE A 38 6.71 1.77 -13.34
CA ILE A 38 5.85 2.03 -12.18
C ILE A 38 5.02 3.29 -12.39
N TYR A 39 5.65 4.38 -12.83
CA TYR A 39 4.96 5.64 -13.04
C TYR A 39 3.92 5.55 -14.16
N GLY A 40 4.22 4.88 -15.28
CA GLY A 40 3.27 4.63 -16.35
C GLY A 40 2.04 3.85 -15.89
N ALA A 41 2.22 2.83 -15.04
CA ALA A 41 1.10 2.09 -14.46
C ALA A 41 0.24 2.95 -13.52
N LEU A 42 0.86 3.83 -12.72
CA LEU A 42 0.15 4.79 -11.87
C LEU A 42 -0.67 5.79 -12.70
N LEU A 43 -0.11 6.28 -13.83
CA LEU A 43 -0.82 7.16 -14.76
C LEU A 43 -2.03 6.46 -15.38
N TRP A 44 -1.86 5.22 -15.85
CA TRP A 44 -2.99 4.43 -16.37
C TRP A 44 -4.12 4.27 -15.34
N MET A 45 -3.78 4.05 -14.07
CA MET A 45 -4.79 4.00 -13.00
C MET A 45 -5.49 5.34 -12.78
N ALA A 46 -4.75 6.46 -12.84
CA ALA A 46 -5.33 7.80 -12.75
C ALA A 46 -6.30 8.08 -13.91
N ASP A 47 -5.91 7.74 -15.14
CA ASP A 47 -6.77 7.89 -16.32
C ASP A 47 -8.03 7.05 -16.20
N LYS A 48 -7.91 5.80 -15.72
CA LYS A 48 -9.07 4.93 -15.50
C LYS A 48 -10.04 5.52 -14.47
N LEU A 49 -9.53 6.13 -13.39
CA LEU A 49 -10.36 6.77 -12.36
C LEU A 49 -11.03 8.06 -12.83
N GLN A 50 -10.49 8.74 -13.83
CA GLN A 50 -11.07 9.94 -14.43
C GLN A 50 -12.08 9.62 -15.54
N SER A 51 -12.12 8.37 -16.03
CA SER A 51 -13.09 7.92 -17.03
C SER A 51 -14.51 7.78 -16.46
N ASP A 52 -15.50 7.65 -17.35
CA ASP A 52 -16.90 7.39 -16.99
C ASP A 52 -17.08 6.12 -16.14
N GLN A 53 -16.15 5.17 -16.25
CA GLN A 53 -16.13 3.93 -15.47
C GLN A 53 -15.33 4.04 -14.16
N GLY A 54 -14.88 5.25 -13.79
CA GLY A 54 -14.01 5.50 -12.66
C GLY A 54 -14.65 5.17 -11.31
N ALA A 55 -15.95 5.42 -11.16
CA ALA A 55 -16.68 5.08 -9.94
C ALA A 55 -16.70 3.56 -9.69
N HIS A 56 -17.03 2.78 -10.72
CA HIS A 56 -17.03 1.32 -10.64
C HIS A 56 -15.62 0.75 -10.40
N ALA A 57 -14.61 1.29 -11.11
CA ALA A 57 -13.22 0.91 -10.88
C ALA A 57 -12.79 1.17 -9.42
N ARG A 58 -13.17 2.32 -8.85
CA ARG A 58 -12.87 2.67 -7.46
C ARG A 58 -13.49 1.70 -6.46
N GLU A 59 -14.76 1.32 -6.63
CA GLU A 59 -15.43 0.35 -5.77
C GLU A 59 -14.72 -1.00 -5.77
N LEU A 60 -14.40 -1.51 -6.97
CA LEU A 60 -13.69 -2.78 -7.13
C LEU A 60 -12.30 -2.75 -6.48
N TRP A 61 -11.56 -1.66 -6.66
CA TRP A 61 -10.22 -1.52 -6.08
C TRP A 61 -10.25 -1.39 -4.56
N ILE A 62 -11.23 -0.67 -3.99
CA ILE A 62 -11.45 -0.61 -2.55
C ILE A 62 -11.73 -2.01 -1.99
N ALA A 63 -12.63 -2.77 -2.62
CA ALA A 63 -12.97 -4.12 -2.18
C ALA A 63 -11.78 -5.08 -2.28
N ARG A 64 -10.97 -4.97 -3.34
CA ARG A 64 -9.74 -5.76 -3.49
C ARG A 64 -8.70 -5.39 -2.42
N GLY A 65 -8.47 -4.10 -2.20
CA GLY A 65 -7.52 -3.60 -1.20
C GLY A 65 -7.88 -4.07 0.21
N LYS A 66 -9.13 -3.92 0.62
CA LYS A 66 -9.62 -4.39 1.94
C LYS A 66 -9.33 -5.88 2.16
N ARG A 67 -9.69 -6.73 1.19
CA ARG A 67 -9.42 -8.18 1.26
C ARG A 67 -7.93 -8.50 1.37
N ALA A 68 -7.07 -7.76 0.65
CA ALA A 68 -5.63 -7.95 0.73
C ALA A 68 -5.07 -7.58 2.12
N PHE A 69 -5.55 -6.47 2.71
CA PHE A 69 -5.16 -6.09 4.08
C PHE A 69 -5.63 -7.09 5.14
N GLU A 70 -6.84 -7.62 5.00
CA GLU A 70 -7.39 -8.63 5.90
C GLU A 70 -6.58 -9.94 5.84
N ALA A 71 -6.23 -10.40 4.64
CA ALA A 71 -5.42 -11.60 4.43
C ALA A 71 -4.01 -11.46 5.04
N ASP A 72 -3.36 -10.33 4.83
CA ASP A 72 -2.05 -10.01 5.43
C ASP A 72 -2.14 -9.98 6.97
N SER A 73 -3.22 -9.42 7.51
CA SER A 73 -3.45 -9.38 8.97
C SER A 73 -3.68 -10.78 9.56
N ALA A 74 -4.37 -11.65 8.84
CA ALA A 74 -4.64 -13.02 9.27
C ALA A 74 -3.37 -13.89 9.27
N THR A 75 -2.49 -13.73 8.27
CA THR A 75 -1.19 -14.42 8.22
C THR A 75 -0.28 -13.98 9.36
N HIS A 76 -0.21 -12.67 9.65
CA HIS A 76 0.61 -12.16 10.76
C HIS A 76 0.14 -12.66 12.14
N LYS A 77 -1.18 -12.74 12.37
CA LYS A 77 -1.79 -13.31 13.60
C LYS A 77 -1.61 -14.83 13.74
N GLY A 78 -1.34 -15.54 12.64
CA GLY A 78 -1.04 -16.97 12.66
C GLY A 78 0.39 -17.23 13.14
N THR A 79 1.35 -16.45 12.64
CA THR A 79 2.78 -16.57 12.97
C THR A 79 3.06 -16.23 14.44
N ASP A 80 2.36 -15.23 15.00
CA ASP A 80 2.55 -14.79 16.39
C ASP A 80 2.03 -15.82 17.42
N ARG A 81 1.05 -16.66 17.04
CA ARG A 81 0.52 -17.74 17.88
C ARG A 81 1.35 -19.03 17.85
N SER A 82 2.39 -19.09 17.02
CA SER A 82 3.24 -20.28 16.85
C SER A 82 4.66 -20.10 17.38
N ALA A 83 4.99 -18.98 18.03
CA ALA A 83 6.26 -18.85 18.75
C ALA A 83 6.23 -19.77 19.99
N PRO A 84 7.07 -20.82 20.05
CA PRO A 84 7.11 -21.67 21.23
C PRO A 84 7.71 -20.85 22.38
N ALA A 85 7.04 -20.87 23.53
CA ALA A 85 7.62 -20.44 24.79
C ALA A 85 8.82 -21.36 25.10
N THR A 86 9.99 -21.01 24.60
CA THR A 86 11.24 -21.70 24.90
C THR A 86 12.26 -20.70 25.42
N ARG A 87 12.39 -20.70 26.75
CA ARG A 87 13.61 -20.53 27.57
C ARG A 87 13.12 -20.53 29.03
N ARG A 88 13.29 -21.63 29.77
CA ARG A 88 14.50 -22.01 30.53
C ARG A 88 15.10 -20.84 31.29
#